data_AF-A0A955LYA9-F1
#
_entry.id   AF-A0A955LYA9-F1
#
_cell.length_a   1.000
_cell.length_b   1.000
_cell.length_c   1.000
_cell.angle_alpha   90.00
_cell.angle_beta   90.00
_cell.angle_gamma   90.00
#
_symmetry.space_group_name_H-M   'P 1'
#
loop_
_entity.id
_entity.type
_entity.pdbx_description
1 polymer ?
#
loop_
_entity_poly.entity_id
_entity_poly.type
_entity_poly.pdbx_seq_one_letter_code
_entity_poly.pdbx_strand_id
1 'polypeptide(L)'
;DQVRFAFIHGNWALNNSRKDGRWCGVNNEAKVLREAGCYADFTYPSAPSDTQPGKINSIYYNTSNARQPKSHNKGIDAEVGKFTEADLLIVQGPLTLNWKNRSRGVFPRIENGDLSGANPPTPERVDLWVRQHIHVKGKEDWVFIKVHTHGAPEKNAFTLLGDPMDTMFSYFEENYNDGTNYCLHYVCAREMYNIIKAAEAGERGNPGEYRDYMIQRMDV
;
A
#
# COMPACT_ATOMS: atom_id res chain seq x y z
N ASP A 1 -12.16 -16.17 -19.91
CA ASP A 1 -11.30 -15.68 -18.82
C ASP A 1 -11.01 -14.19 -18.97
N GLN A 2 -11.28 -13.41 -17.93
CA GLN A 2 -10.98 -11.98 -17.89
C GLN A 2 -9.60 -11.79 -17.25
N VAL A 3 -8.72 -11.01 -17.87
CA VAL A 3 -7.42 -10.64 -17.28
C VAL A 3 -7.64 -9.94 -15.95
N ARG A 4 -6.86 -10.30 -14.92
CA ARG A 4 -6.89 -9.68 -13.59
C ARG A 4 -5.52 -9.10 -13.27
N PHE A 5 -5.46 -7.86 -12.80
CA PHE A 5 -4.18 -7.21 -12.50
C PHE A 5 -4.25 -6.21 -11.33
N ALA A 6 -3.11 -5.99 -10.66
CA ALA A 6 -2.93 -4.89 -9.72
C ALA A 6 -2.36 -3.67 -10.45
N PHE A 7 -2.64 -2.48 -9.93
CA PHE A 7 -2.21 -1.22 -10.55
C PHE A 7 -1.36 -0.38 -9.60
N ILE A 8 -0.34 0.27 -10.18
CA ILE A 8 0.46 1.31 -9.53
C ILE A 8 0.58 2.44 -10.56
N HIS A 9 0.06 3.61 -10.23
CA HIS A 9 0.08 4.75 -11.12
C HIS A 9 1.48 5.40 -11.11
N GLY A 10 2.25 5.27 -12.20
CA GLY A 10 3.65 5.76 -12.25
C GLY A 10 3.82 7.27 -12.02
N ASN A 11 2.76 8.05 -12.30
CA ASN A 11 2.68 9.49 -12.06
C ASN A 11 1.83 9.86 -10.82
N TRP A 12 1.38 8.87 -10.04
CA TRP A 12 0.51 9.00 -8.87
C TRP A 12 -0.85 9.70 -9.08
N ALA A 13 -1.19 10.02 -10.33
CA ALA A 13 -2.26 10.93 -10.71
C ALA A 13 -3.63 10.24 -10.88
N LEU A 14 -3.90 9.15 -10.15
CA LEU A 14 -5.12 8.35 -10.28
C LEU A 14 -6.37 9.24 -10.30
N ASN A 15 -7.36 8.95 -11.15
CA ASN A 15 -8.58 9.77 -11.25
C ASN A 15 -8.29 11.26 -11.49
N ASN A 16 -7.27 11.57 -12.30
CA ASN A 16 -6.83 12.94 -12.60
C ASN A 16 -6.51 13.77 -11.35
N SER A 17 -5.80 13.19 -10.38
CA SER A 17 -5.67 13.79 -9.03
C SER A 17 -4.78 15.02 -8.92
N ARG A 18 -4.02 15.36 -9.96
CA ARG A 18 -3.20 16.57 -9.98
C ARG A 18 -4.04 17.81 -10.16
N LYS A 19 -3.67 18.87 -9.45
CA LYS A 19 -4.36 20.17 -9.56
C LYS A 19 -4.22 20.80 -10.95
N ASP A 20 -3.13 20.51 -11.67
CA ASP A 20 -2.89 21.01 -13.02
C ASP A 20 -3.54 20.16 -14.13
N GLY A 21 -4.24 19.07 -13.77
CA GLY A 21 -4.88 18.16 -14.71
C GLY A 21 -3.94 17.36 -15.62
N ARG A 22 -2.63 17.37 -15.35
CA ARG A 22 -1.63 16.66 -16.17
C ARG A 22 -1.54 15.17 -15.82
N TRP A 23 -0.90 14.43 -16.73
CA TRP A 23 -0.49 13.02 -16.64
C TRP A 23 -1.60 11.98 -16.81
N CYS A 24 -2.70 12.05 -16.04
CA CYS A 24 -3.82 11.12 -16.21
C CYS A 24 -4.90 11.72 -17.14
N GLY A 25 -5.49 12.86 -16.76
CA GLY A 25 -6.55 13.51 -17.54
C GLY A 25 -7.92 12.82 -17.48
N VAL A 26 -8.06 11.69 -16.78
CA VAL A 26 -9.31 10.90 -16.69
C VAL A 26 -9.84 10.87 -15.26
N ASN A 27 -10.96 11.56 -15.00
CA ASN A 27 -11.52 11.66 -13.64
C ASN A 27 -12.06 10.33 -13.08
N ASN A 28 -12.52 9.42 -13.95
CA ASN A 28 -13.09 8.12 -13.58
C ASN A 28 -12.16 6.95 -13.90
N GLU A 29 -10.85 7.17 -13.93
CA GLU A 29 -9.84 6.15 -14.26
C GLU A 29 -10.01 4.86 -13.45
N ALA A 30 -10.28 4.92 -12.14
CA ALA A 30 -10.44 3.72 -11.32
C ALA A 30 -11.62 2.83 -11.74
N LYS A 31 -12.71 3.43 -12.25
CA LYS A 31 -13.81 2.66 -12.87
C LYS A 31 -13.34 1.97 -14.16
N VAL A 32 -12.60 2.69 -15.01
CA VAL A 32 -12.03 2.14 -16.26
C VAL A 32 -11.08 0.98 -15.94
N LEU A 33 -10.20 1.15 -14.94
CA LEU A 33 -9.30 0.10 -14.45
C LEU A 33 -10.07 -1.11 -13.97
N ARG A 34 -11.11 -0.94 -13.15
CA ARG A 34 -11.97 -2.04 -12.70
C ARG A 34 -12.59 -2.80 -13.87
N GLU A 35 -13.17 -2.09 -14.82
CA GLU A 35 -13.80 -2.67 -16.01
C GLU A 35 -12.80 -3.44 -16.88
N ALA A 36 -11.54 -2.99 -16.93
CA ALA A 36 -10.44 -3.70 -17.58
C ALA A 36 -9.95 -4.95 -16.80
N GLY A 37 -10.40 -5.13 -15.55
CA GLY A 37 -10.04 -6.27 -14.71
C GLY A 37 -9.06 -5.95 -13.57
N CYS A 38 -8.79 -4.67 -13.31
CA CYS A 38 -7.97 -4.27 -12.16
C CYS A 38 -8.68 -4.57 -10.84
N TYR A 39 -7.99 -5.24 -9.92
CA TYR A 39 -8.56 -5.61 -8.62
C TYR A 39 -8.17 -4.68 -7.48
N ALA A 40 -7.02 -4.01 -7.56
CA ALA A 40 -6.57 -3.06 -6.55
C ALA A 40 -5.50 -2.08 -7.08
N ASP A 41 -5.46 -0.91 -6.46
CA ASP A 41 -4.43 0.12 -6.61
C ASP A 41 -3.48 0.12 -5.40
N PHE A 42 -2.18 0.22 -5.67
CA PHE A 42 -1.10 0.26 -4.69
C PHE A 42 -0.26 1.55 -4.83
N THR A 43 -0.82 2.62 -5.38
CA THR A 43 -0.11 3.86 -5.71
C THR A 43 0.36 4.63 -4.47
N TYR A 44 -0.41 4.60 -3.38
CA TYR A 44 -0.24 5.55 -2.27
C TYR A 44 0.50 4.98 -1.06
N PRO A 45 1.35 5.76 -0.37
CA PRO A 45 1.39 7.21 -0.40
C PRO A 45 2.24 7.79 -1.53
N SER A 46 1.85 8.98 -2.00
CA SER A 46 2.60 9.81 -2.95
C SER A 46 3.05 11.14 -2.35
N ALA A 47 2.82 11.36 -1.05
CA ALA A 47 3.33 12.52 -0.34
C ALA A 47 4.85 12.69 -0.57
N PRO A 48 5.35 13.91 -0.77
CA PRO A 48 4.67 15.19 -0.60
C PRO A 48 3.92 15.71 -1.85
N SER A 49 3.72 14.89 -2.88
CA SER A 49 2.96 15.28 -4.08
C SER A 49 1.53 15.72 -3.73
N ASP A 50 0.99 16.68 -4.48
CA ASP A 50 -0.40 17.12 -4.37
C ASP A 50 -1.41 16.04 -4.81
N THR A 51 -0.94 14.98 -5.46
CA THR A 51 -1.70 13.77 -5.78
C THR A 51 -2.10 12.96 -4.54
N GLN A 52 -1.41 13.14 -3.41
CA GLN A 52 -1.65 12.37 -2.18
C GLN A 52 -3.10 12.54 -1.68
N PRO A 53 -3.84 11.44 -1.48
CA PRO A 53 -5.18 11.48 -0.88
C PRO A 53 -5.14 12.01 0.55
N GLY A 54 -6.20 12.71 0.97
CA GLY A 54 -6.37 13.17 2.34
C GLY A 54 -6.57 12.03 3.35
N LYS A 55 -7.13 10.91 2.90
CA LYS A 55 -7.14 9.65 3.66
C LYS A 55 -5.75 9.00 3.59
N ILE A 56 -5.21 8.63 4.74
CA ILE A 56 -3.86 8.04 4.89
C ILE A 56 -3.94 6.75 5.71
N ASN A 57 -2.93 5.90 5.62
CA ASN A 57 -2.76 4.69 6.45
C ASN A 57 -4.02 3.81 6.49
N SER A 58 -4.67 3.61 5.34
CA SER A 58 -5.96 2.94 5.24
C SER A 58 -6.00 1.96 4.08
N ILE A 59 -6.83 0.93 4.22
CA ILE A 59 -7.30 0.08 3.13
C ILE A 59 -8.76 0.43 2.90
N TYR A 60 -9.09 0.91 1.71
CA TYR A 60 -10.42 1.46 1.46
C TYR A 60 -10.79 1.41 -0.02
N TYR A 61 -12.08 1.49 -0.31
CA TYR A 61 -12.58 1.55 -1.67
C TYR A 61 -12.86 2.99 -2.09
N ASN A 62 -12.41 3.31 -3.31
CA ASN A 62 -12.80 4.53 -3.99
C ASN A 62 -14.10 4.33 -4.79
N THR A 63 -14.91 5.39 -4.85
CA THR A 63 -16.00 5.52 -5.83
C THR A 63 -15.62 6.63 -6.81
N SER A 64 -15.39 6.25 -8.06
CA SER A 64 -15.06 7.17 -9.15
C SER A 64 -16.21 8.12 -9.46
N ASN A 65 -15.85 9.35 -9.81
CA ASN A 65 -16.81 10.37 -10.23
C ASN A 65 -16.31 11.02 -11.53
N ALA A 66 -17.01 10.80 -12.65
CA ALA A 66 -16.61 11.38 -13.93
C ALA A 66 -16.60 12.93 -13.92
N ARG A 67 -17.38 13.56 -13.03
CA ARG A 67 -17.49 15.02 -12.92
C ARG A 67 -16.44 15.66 -12.00
N GLN A 68 -15.70 14.87 -11.22
CA GLN A 68 -14.77 15.40 -10.20
C GLN A 68 -13.44 14.63 -10.21
N PRO A 69 -12.29 15.32 -10.34
CA PRO A 69 -10.99 14.69 -10.18
C PRO A 69 -10.76 14.24 -8.73
N LYS A 70 -9.79 13.35 -8.52
CA LYS A 70 -9.33 12.90 -7.19
C LYS A 70 -10.48 12.37 -6.32
N SER A 71 -11.44 11.66 -6.91
CA SER A 71 -12.59 11.09 -6.17
C SER A 71 -12.16 10.20 -5.00
N HIS A 72 -10.98 9.57 -5.13
CA HIS A 72 -10.38 8.68 -4.14
C HIS A 72 -9.80 9.42 -2.92
N ASN A 73 -9.88 10.76 -2.88
CA ASN A 73 -9.41 11.57 -1.74
C ASN A 73 -10.10 11.16 -0.43
N LYS A 74 -11.31 10.61 -0.55
CA LYS A 74 -12.11 9.94 0.48
C LYS A 74 -12.47 8.55 -0.03
N GLY A 75 -12.98 7.71 0.84
CA GLY A 75 -13.54 6.42 0.43
C GLY A 75 -14.11 5.64 1.60
N ILE A 76 -14.62 4.45 1.30
CA ILE A 76 -15.27 3.56 2.26
C ILE A 76 -14.22 2.56 2.74
N ASP A 77 -13.96 2.52 4.04
CA ASP A 77 -13.00 1.57 4.60
C ASP A 77 -13.35 0.11 4.25
N ALA A 78 -12.32 -0.67 3.96
CA ALA A 78 -12.44 -2.13 3.97
C ALA A 78 -12.73 -2.57 5.41
N GLU A 79 -13.78 -3.36 5.58
CA GLU A 79 -14.37 -3.64 6.89
C GLU A 79 -14.97 -5.05 6.88
N VAL A 80 -14.80 -5.78 7.98
CA VAL A 80 -15.34 -7.15 8.14
C VAL A 80 -16.85 -7.16 7.92
N GLY A 81 -17.32 -8.08 7.07
CA GLY A 81 -18.74 -8.28 6.79
C GLY A 81 -19.38 -7.21 5.90
N LYS A 82 -18.62 -6.23 5.42
CA LYS A 82 -19.14 -5.12 4.63
C LYS A 82 -18.86 -5.30 3.14
N PHE A 83 -19.92 -5.60 2.40
CA PHE A 83 -19.86 -5.62 0.94
C PHE A 83 -19.96 -4.19 0.38
N THR A 84 -19.27 -3.94 -0.74
CA THR A 84 -19.33 -2.67 -1.47
C THR A 84 -19.25 -2.89 -2.97
N GLU A 85 -20.04 -2.12 -3.73
CA GLU A 85 -20.00 -2.09 -5.21
C GLU A 85 -19.01 -1.04 -5.76
N ALA A 86 -18.18 -0.47 -4.88
CA ALA A 86 -17.21 0.56 -5.21
C ALA A 86 -16.19 0.08 -6.27
N ASP A 87 -15.52 1.05 -6.90
CA ASP A 87 -14.78 0.78 -8.14
C ASP A 87 -13.45 0.06 -7.89
N LEU A 88 -12.64 0.53 -6.95
CA LEU A 88 -11.29 -0.02 -6.77
C LEU A 88 -10.87 0.02 -5.31
N LEU A 89 -10.31 -1.10 -4.85
CA LEU A 89 -9.63 -1.17 -3.56
C LEU A 89 -8.32 -0.39 -3.66
N ILE A 90 -8.09 0.51 -2.71
CA ILE A 90 -6.86 1.28 -2.57
C ILE A 90 -6.14 0.76 -1.32
N VAL A 91 -4.91 0.28 -1.52
CA VAL A 91 -4.05 -0.25 -0.46
C VAL A 91 -2.91 0.73 -0.23
N GLN A 92 -3.01 1.47 0.89
CA GLN A 92 -1.99 2.45 1.23
C GLN A 92 -0.84 1.85 2.03
N GLY A 93 0.34 2.42 1.80
CA GLY A 93 1.51 2.26 2.66
C GLY A 93 1.50 3.25 3.83
N PRO A 94 2.52 3.17 4.70
CA PRO A 94 2.67 4.07 5.83
C PRO A 94 3.00 5.50 5.38
N LEU A 95 2.26 6.46 5.90
CA LEU A 95 2.48 7.89 5.77
C LEU A 95 2.40 8.54 7.15
N THR A 96 3.53 9.04 7.65
CA THR A 96 3.62 9.60 9.01
C THR A 96 4.77 10.61 9.13
N LEU A 97 4.96 11.14 10.34
CA LEU A 97 6.09 12.01 10.68
C LEU A 97 7.18 11.20 11.39
N ASN A 98 8.39 11.23 10.85
CA ASN A 98 9.56 10.66 11.49
C ASN A 98 10.25 11.73 12.35
N TRP A 99 10.03 11.66 13.66
CA TRP A 99 10.59 12.59 14.64
C TRP A 99 12.05 12.28 15.04
N LYS A 100 12.50 11.05 14.78
CA LYS A 100 13.89 10.61 15.00
C LYS A 100 14.79 11.07 13.86
N ASN A 101 14.25 11.18 12.65
CA ASN A 101 14.94 11.73 11.49
C ASN A 101 14.44 13.15 11.18
N ARG A 102 15.17 14.16 11.67
CA ARG A 102 14.76 15.57 11.57
C ARG A 102 15.45 16.28 10.40
N SER A 103 14.66 16.97 9.58
CA SER A 103 15.16 17.97 8.63
C SER A 103 15.65 19.21 9.39
N ARG A 104 16.87 19.66 9.06
CA ARG A 104 17.56 20.79 9.73
C ARG A 104 17.63 20.65 11.26
N GLY A 105 17.58 19.43 11.79
CA GLY A 105 17.64 19.13 13.23
C GLY A 105 16.38 19.42 14.05
N VAL A 106 15.35 20.04 13.46
CA VAL A 106 14.17 20.53 14.21
C VAL A 106 12.85 19.98 13.70
N PHE A 107 12.67 19.86 12.38
CA PHE A 107 11.38 19.47 11.80
C PHE A 107 11.35 17.97 11.47
N PRO A 108 10.30 17.22 11.86
CA PRO A 108 10.20 15.82 11.47
C PRO A 108 10.15 15.69 9.94
N ARG A 109 10.80 14.65 9.41
CA ARG A 109 10.65 14.31 7.99
C ARG A 109 9.33 13.58 7.76
N ILE A 110 8.79 13.71 6.56
CA ILE A 110 7.70 12.85 6.10
C ILE A 110 8.28 11.47 5.86
N GLU A 111 7.70 10.47 6.51
CA GLU A 111 7.89 9.04 6.20
C GLU A 111 6.75 8.64 5.27
N ASN A 112 7.07 8.13 4.09
CA ASN A 112 6.09 7.71 3.07
C ASN A 112 6.39 6.28 2.55
N GLY A 113 7.27 5.53 3.20
CA GLY A 113 7.64 4.18 2.77
C GLY A 113 8.47 4.12 1.48
N ASP A 114 9.05 5.23 0.99
CA ASP A 114 10.03 5.18 -0.11
C ASP A 114 11.33 4.52 0.36
N LEU A 115 11.78 3.52 -0.38
CA LEU A 115 13.08 2.87 -0.23
C LEU A 115 13.99 3.33 -1.37
N SER A 116 15.01 4.11 -1.06
CA SER A 116 15.92 4.66 -2.05
C SER A 116 17.27 5.00 -1.43
N GLY A 117 18.27 5.35 -2.24
CA GLY A 117 19.57 5.80 -1.73
C GLY A 117 19.48 7.00 -0.77
N ALA A 118 18.45 7.84 -0.92
CA ALA A 118 18.18 8.96 -0.04
C ALA A 118 17.36 8.59 1.21
N ASN A 119 16.62 7.48 1.13
CA ASN A 119 15.74 6.97 2.17
C ASN A 119 16.02 5.47 2.39
N PRO A 120 17.18 5.10 2.96
CA PRO A 120 17.46 3.69 3.25
C PRO A 120 16.47 3.16 4.30
N PRO A 121 16.13 1.87 4.26
CA PRO A 121 15.37 1.26 5.34
C PRO A 121 16.24 1.20 6.60
N THR A 122 15.68 1.59 7.74
CA THR A 122 16.33 1.47 9.05
C THR A 122 15.37 0.81 10.02
N PRO A 123 15.88 0.19 11.11
CA PRO A 123 15.04 -0.34 12.19
C PRO A 123 13.96 0.64 12.67
N GLU A 124 14.30 1.92 12.84
CA GLU A 124 13.35 2.92 13.29
C GLU A 124 12.22 3.17 12.28
N ARG A 125 12.50 3.05 10.98
CA ARG A 125 11.47 3.16 9.93
C ARG A 125 10.56 1.94 9.95
N VAL A 126 11.12 0.74 10.10
CA VAL A 126 10.34 -0.50 10.28
C VAL A 126 9.36 -0.36 11.46
N ASP A 127 9.85 0.06 12.62
CA ASP A 127 9.00 0.31 13.79
C ASP A 127 7.91 1.36 13.51
N LEU A 128 8.22 2.40 12.75
CA LEU A 128 7.22 3.41 12.36
C LEU A 128 6.16 2.81 11.44
N TRP A 129 6.53 1.95 10.51
CA TRP A 129 5.61 1.29 9.58
C TRP A 129 4.66 0.34 10.31
N VAL A 130 5.19 -0.53 11.18
CA VAL A 130 4.39 -1.44 12.01
C VAL A 130 3.39 -0.65 12.87
N ARG A 131 3.85 0.44 13.51
CA ARG A 131 3.00 1.31 14.34
C ARG A 131 1.88 2.01 13.60
N GLN A 132 1.94 2.14 12.27
CA GLN A 132 0.81 2.70 11.53
C GLN A 132 -0.40 1.75 11.55
N HIS A 133 -0.18 0.47 11.86
CA HIS A 133 -1.23 -0.51 12.12
C HIS A 133 -2.32 -0.46 11.04
N ILE A 134 -1.91 -0.51 9.77
CA ILE A 134 -2.82 -0.46 8.63
C ILE A 134 -3.49 -1.84 8.55
N HIS A 135 -4.82 -1.89 8.69
CA HIS A 135 -5.59 -3.13 8.79
C HIS A 135 -6.96 -2.97 8.10
N VAL A 136 -7.65 -4.09 7.93
CA VAL A 136 -9.10 -4.10 7.59
C VAL A 136 -9.86 -3.86 8.89
N LYS A 137 -10.82 -2.93 8.90
CA LYS A 137 -11.58 -2.60 10.12
C LYS A 137 -12.33 -3.82 10.67
N GLY A 138 -12.20 -4.08 11.96
CA GLY A 138 -12.74 -5.30 12.61
C GLY A 138 -11.83 -6.52 12.47
N LYS A 139 -10.64 -6.37 11.87
CA LYS A 139 -9.58 -7.37 11.72
C LYS A 139 -8.22 -6.75 12.06
N GLU A 140 -8.14 -6.21 13.27
CA GLU A 140 -6.98 -5.49 13.80
C GLU A 140 -5.75 -6.39 13.98
N ASP A 141 -5.94 -7.71 14.10
CA ASP A 141 -4.88 -8.69 14.28
C ASP A 141 -3.99 -8.89 13.03
N TRP A 142 -4.43 -8.41 11.85
CA TRP A 142 -3.68 -8.50 10.60
C TRP A 142 -3.21 -7.12 10.13
N VAL A 143 -1.91 -6.87 10.27
CA VAL A 143 -1.26 -5.60 9.88
C VAL A 143 -0.60 -5.71 8.52
N PHE A 144 -0.91 -4.77 7.63
CA PHE A 144 -0.39 -4.67 6.28
C PHE A 144 0.67 -3.59 6.17
N ILE A 145 1.87 -3.96 5.74
CA ILE A 145 2.96 -3.02 5.49
C ILE A 145 3.28 -3.04 4.01
N LYS A 146 3.11 -1.89 3.36
CA LYS A 146 3.42 -1.72 1.94
C LYS A 146 4.35 -0.53 1.75
N VAL A 147 5.61 -0.82 1.45
CA VAL A 147 6.65 0.14 1.07
C VAL A 147 6.84 0.12 -0.45
N HIS A 148 7.55 1.11 -1.00
CA HIS A 148 7.74 1.23 -2.45
C HIS A 148 9.14 1.72 -2.80
N THR A 149 9.52 1.56 -4.07
CA THR A 149 10.80 2.07 -4.57
C THR A 149 10.73 2.42 -6.05
N HIS A 150 11.60 3.32 -6.49
CA HIS A 150 11.98 3.43 -7.89
C HIS A 150 13.20 2.55 -8.15
N GLY A 151 13.00 1.38 -8.77
CA GLY A 151 14.04 0.36 -8.92
C GLY A 151 15.06 0.59 -10.05
N ALA A 152 14.76 1.46 -11.02
CA ALA A 152 15.63 1.68 -12.18
C ALA A 152 16.87 2.58 -11.94
N PRO A 153 16.80 3.66 -11.13
CA PRO A 153 17.95 4.54 -10.93
C PRO A 153 19.13 3.85 -10.22
N GLU A 154 20.31 3.90 -10.83
CA GLU A 154 21.54 3.27 -10.31
C GLU A 154 21.92 3.71 -8.89
N LYS A 155 21.67 4.98 -8.55
CA LYS A 155 21.90 5.51 -7.20
C LYS A 155 21.13 4.77 -6.08
N ASN A 156 20.09 4.00 -6.43
CA ASN A 156 19.33 3.21 -5.49
C ASN A 156 19.84 1.76 -5.39
N ALA A 157 20.69 1.29 -6.32
CA ALA A 157 21.08 -0.11 -6.42
C ALA A 157 21.70 -0.65 -5.13
N PHE A 158 22.65 0.08 -4.53
CA PHE A 158 23.27 -0.33 -3.26
C PHE A 158 22.24 -0.49 -2.14
N THR A 159 21.32 0.47 -2.00
CA THR A 159 20.28 0.39 -0.97
C THR A 159 19.33 -0.77 -1.21
N LEU A 160 18.92 -1.00 -2.47
CA LEU A 160 17.87 -1.99 -2.80
C LEU A 160 18.38 -3.43 -2.95
N LEU A 161 19.67 -3.60 -3.26
CA LEU A 161 20.26 -4.90 -3.59
C LEU A 161 21.41 -5.28 -2.66
N GLY A 162 21.77 -4.43 -1.68
CA GLY A 162 22.86 -4.66 -0.74
C GLY A 162 22.41 -4.67 0.72
N ASP A 163 23.38 -4.48 1.60
CA ASP A 163 23.25 -4.58 3.06
C ASP A 163 22.05 -3.85 3.68
N PRO A 164 21.60 -2.66 3.18
CA PRO A 164 20.45 -2.00 3.79
C PRO A 164 19.15 -2.83 3.73
N MET A 165 18.88 -3.51 2.61
CA MET A 165 17.70 -4.37 2.51
C MET A 165 17.85 -5.64 3.34
N ASP A 166 19.04 -6.25 3.36
CA ASP A 166 19.34 -7.41 4.20
C ASP A 166 19.15 -7.10 5.69
N THR A 167 19.66 -5.94 6.14
CA THR A 167 19.46 -5.44 7.51
C THR A 167 17.98 -5.23 7.82
N MET A 168 17.20 -4.71 6.85
CA MET A 168 15.77 -4.53 7.02
C MET A 168 15.04 -5.86 7.19
N PHE A 169 15.34 -6.86 6.34
CA PHE A 169 14.74 -8.18 6.42
C PHE A 169 15.10 -8.88 7.73
N SER A 170 16.40 -8.89 8.09
CA SER A 170 16.88 -9.42 9.36
C SER A 170 16.16 -8.76 10.55
N TYR A 171 16.00 -7.44 10.53
CA TYR A 171 15.29 -6.75 11.61
C TYR A 171 13.81 -7.14 11.73
N PHE A 172 13.11 -7.30 10.60
CA PHE A 172 11.74 -7.82 10.60
C PHE A 172 11.67 -9.24 11.16
N GLU A 173 12.56 -10.12 10.73
CA GLU A 173 12.59 -11.53 11.15
C GLU A 173 12.91 -11.68 12.65
N GLU A 174 13.85 -10.88 13.16
CA GLU A 174 14.27 -10.93 14.57
C GLU A 174 13.23 -10.32 15.52
N ASN A 175 12.51 -9.26 15.10
CA ASN A 175 11.68 -8.46 16.01
C ASN A 175 10.17 -8.64 15.78
N TYR A 176 9.76 -9.11 14.60
CA TYR A 176 8.36 -9.21 14.19
C TYR A 176 8.01 -10.57 13.57
N ASN A 177 8.70 -11.65 13.97
CA ASN A 177 8.41 -13.01 13.50
C ASN A 177 8.65 -14.10 14.57
N ASP A 178 8.30 -13.82 15.83
CA ASP A 178 8.51 -14.76 16.95
C ASP A 178 7.50 -15.94 17.00
N GLY A 179 6.51 -15.95 16.11
CA GLY A 179 5.47 -16.97 16.01
C GLY A 179 4.45 -16.94 17.16
N THR A 180 4.56 -15.99 18.08
CA THR A 180 3.68 -15.86 19.26
C THR A 180 2.99 -14.51 19.30
N ASN A 181 3.75 -13.41 19.31
CA ASN A 181 3.23 -12.06 19.23
C ASN A 181 3.09 -11.59 17.78
N TYR A 182 4.01 -12.04 16.90
CA TYR A 182 4.02 -11.67 15.50
C TYR A 182 4.33 -12.88 14.61
N CYS A 183 3.65 -12.94 13.46
CA CYS A 183 3.97 -13.87 12.38
C CYS A 183 4.14 -13.06 11.09
N LEU A 184 5.34 -13.15 10.50
CA LEU A 184 5.72 -12.35 9.35
C LEU A 184 5.40 -13.09 8.05
N HIS A 185 4.76 -12.36 7.12
CA HIS A 185 4.48 -12.87 5.78
C HIS A 185 4.95 -11.90 4.72
N TYR A 186 5.97 -12.29 3.95
CA TYR A 186 6.28 -11.65 2.69
C TYR A 186 5.31 -12.16 1.61
N VAL A 187 4.63 -11.22 0.96
CA VAL A 187 3.55 -11.48 0.02
C VAL A 187 3.66 -10.56 -1.20
N CYS A 188 3.23 -11.05 -2.36
CA CYS A 188 3.09 -10.20 -3.54
C CYS A 188 1.80 -9.35 -3.46
N ALA A 189 1.63 -8.39 -4.38
CA ALA A 189 0.43 -7.55 -4.43
C ALA A 189 -0.88 -8.35 -4.58
N ARG A 190 -0.84 -9.45 -5.36
CA ARG A 190 -1.97 -10.37 -5.52
C ARG A 190 -2.31 -11.10 -4.21
N GLU A 191 -1.30 -11.61 -3.53
CA GLU A 191 -1.45 -12.31 -2.26
C GLU A 191 -1.95 -11.35 -1.17
N MET A 192 -1.40 -10.13 -1.10
CA MET A 192 -1.89 -9.08 -0.20
C MET A 192 -3.37 -8.78 -0.45
N TYR A 193 -3.79 -8.63 -1.72
CA TYR A 193 -5.20 -8.46 -2.07
C TYR A 193 -6.06 -9.62 -1.55
N ASN A 194 -5.66 -10.86 -1.79
CA ASN A 194 -6.42 -12.03 -1.35
C ASN A 194 -6.55 -12.09 0.19
N ILE A 195 -5.48 -11.76 0.92
CA ILE A 195 -5.49 -11.72 2.38
C ILE A 195 -6.42 -10.60 2.88
N ILE A 196 -6.44 -9.44 2.22
CA ILE A 196 -7.42 -8.37 2.52
C ILE A 196 -8.86 -8.88 2.29
N LYS A 197 -9.11 -9.59 1.19
CA LYS A 197 -10.45 -10.14 0.91
C LYS A 197 -10.87 -11.20 1.94
N ALA A 198 -9.94 -12.02 2.41
CA ALA A 198 -10.19 -12.97 3.50
C ALA A 198 -10.47 -12.25 4.82
N ALA A 199 -9.70 -11.20 5.13
CA ALA A 199 -9.94 -10.34 6.28
C ALA A 199 -11.36 -9.74 6.26
N GLU A 200 -11.79 -9.17 5.13
CA GLU A 200 -13.15 -8.63 4.98
C GLU A 200 -14.25 -9.70 5.11
N ALA A 201 -13.96 -10.94 4.75
CA ALA A 201 -14.87 -12.06 4.96
C ALA A 201 -14.93 -12.53 6.44
N GLY A 202 -14.09 -11.98 7.32
CA GLY A 202 -14.03 -12.34 8.73
C GLY A 202 -13.24 -13.62 9.00
N GLU A 203 -12.41 -14.04 8.06
CA GLU A 203 -11.58 -15.23 8.20
C GLU A 203 -10.61 -15.11 9.37
N ARG A 204 -10.25 -16.27 9.94
CA ARG A 204 -9.44 -16.37 11.16
C ARG A 204 -8.20 -17.23 10.93
N GLY A 205 -7.28 -17.20 11.89
CA GLY A 205 -6.06 -17.99 11.81
C GLY A 205 -4.95 -17.29 11.04
N ASN A 206 -4.11 -18.08 10.37
CA ASN A 206 -2.88 -17.61 9.75
C ASN A 206 -3.18 -16.93 8.40
N PRO A 207 -2.88 -15.62 8.21
CA PRO A 207 -3.18 -14.93 6.96
C PRO A 207 -2.46 -15.56 5.75
N GLY A 208 -1.34 -16.24 5.96
CA GLY A 208 -0.60 -16.97 4.92
C GLY A 208 -1.40 -18.09 4.24
N GLU A 209 -2.45 -18.61 4.87
CA GLU A 209 -3.34 -19.64 4.29
C GLU A 209 -4.29 -19.05 3.22
N TYR A 210 -4.44 -17.72 3.19
CA TYR A 210 -5.37 -17.02 2.31
C TYR A 210 -4.69 -16.35 1.11
N ARG A 211 -3.45 -16.75 0.78
CA ARG A 211 -2.68 -16.20 -0.36
C ARG A 211 -3.39 -16.33 -1.70
N ASP A 212 -4.29 -17.30 -1.84
CA ASP A 212 -5.00 -17.63 -3.07
C ASP A 212 -6.54 -17.54 -2.91
N TYR A 213 -7.04 -16.74 -1.96
CA TYR A 213 -8.46 -16.71 -1.58
C TYR A 213 -9.45 -16.38 -2.72
N MET A 214 -9.31 -15.23 -3.39
CA MET A 214 -10.22 -14.80 -4.47
C MET A 214 -9.60 -14.95 -5.87
N ILE A 215 -8.32 -14.59 -5.99
CA ILE A 215 -7.56 -14.63 -7.24
C ILE A 215 -6.54 -15.75 -7.12
N GLN A 216 -6.85 -16.89 -7.73
CA GLN A 216 -5.98 -18.07 -7.74
C GLN A 216 -4.67 -17.80 -8.48
N ARG A 217 -3.65 -18.62 -8.20
CA ARG A 217 -2.47 -18.68 -9.07
C ARG A 217 -2.90 -19.16 -10.44
N MET A 218 -2.25 -18.64 -11.48
CA MET A 218 -2.34 -19.27 -12.79
C MET A 218 -1.49 -20.54 -12.71
N ASP A 219 -2.09 -21.69 -12.99
CA ASP A 219 -1.32 -22.90 -13.27
C ASP A 219 -0.52 -22.62 -14.54
N VAL A 220 0.82 -22.64 -14.41
CA VAL A 220 1.76 -22.48 -15.53
C VAL A 220 2.21 -23.86 -15.97
#